data_AF-A0A923M2H5-F1
#
_entry.id   AF-A0A923M2H5-F1
#
_cell.length_a   1.000
_cell.length_b   1.000
_cell.length_c   1.000
_cell.angle_alpha   90.00
_cell.angle_beta   90.00
_cell.angle_gamma   90.00
#
_symmetry.space_group_name_H-M   'P 1'
#
loop_
_entity.id
_entity.type
_entity.pdbx_description
1 polymer ?
#
loop_
_entity_poly.entity_id
_entity_poly.type
_entity_poly.pdbx_seq_one_letter_code
_entity_poly.pdbx_strand_id
1 'polypeptide(L)' 'MINEERSRGKYTLEFKQEAVRQVKAGRAASVVTNMLGMPKASLTNWVRAAASIGGSWE' A
#
# COMPACT_ATOMS: atom_id res chain seq x y z
N MET A 1 22.84 13.62 1.84
CA MET A 1 22.44 12.31 2.41
C MET A 1 21.04 12.49 2.99
N ILE A 2 20.00 12.12 2.23
CA ILE A 2 18.61 12.23 2.70
C ILE A 2 18.33 10.98 3.51
N ASN A 3 18.14 11.15 4.82
CA ASN A 3 17.87 10.10 5.79
C ASN A 3 16.64 9.26 5.39
N GLU A 4 16.89 8.03 4.96
CA GLU A 4 15.91 6.99 4.67
C GLU A 4 15.39 6.34 5.97
N GLU A 5 15.03 7.17 6.94
CA GLU A 5 14.56 6.75 8.26
C GLU A 5 13.15 7.31 8.52
N ARG A 6 12.24 7.15 7.56
CA ARG A 6 10.81 7.40 7.79
C ARG A 6 10.09 6.09 8.01
N SER A 7 10.06 5.66 9.27
CA SER A 7 8.95 4.87 9.81
C SER A 7 8.69 3.54 9.09
N ARG A 8 9.67 2.64 9.04
CA ARG A 8 9.53 1.26 8.51
C ARG A 8 8.57 0.36 9.33
N GLY A 9 7.86 0.87 10.33
CA GLY A 9 7.36 0.07 11.46
C GLY A 9 5.85 0.00 11.71
N LYS A 10 4.95 0.22 10.72
CA LYS A 10 3.51 -0.04 10.94
C LYS A 10 2.85 -1.06 10.02
N TYR A 11 3.38 -1.26 8.82
CA TYR A 11 2.77 -2.16 7.84
C TYR A 11 3.83 -3.06 7.24
N THR A 12 3.70 -4.37 7.45
CA THR A 12 4.57 -5.38 6.86
C THR A 12 4.44 -5.36 5.33
N LEU A 13 5.45 -5.89 4.64
CA LEU A 13 5.43 -5.98 3.17
C LEU A 13 4.22 -6.79 2.69
N GLU A 14 3.94 -7.93 3.33
CA GLU A 14 2.79 -8.79 3.06
C GLU A 14 1.47 -8.03 3.22
N PHE A 15 1.33 -7.23 4.28
CA PHE A 15 0.13 -6.42 4.50
C PHE A 15 -0.11 -5.43 3.36
N LYS A 16 0.96 -4.75 2.90
CA LYS A 16 0.88 -3.81 1.78
C LYS A 16 0.49 -4.54 0.49
N GLN A 17 1.09 -5.70 0.23
CA GLN A 17 0.82 -6.51 -0.95
C GLN A 17 -0.63 -7.01 -0.96
N GLU A 18 -1.13 -7.53 0.16
CA GLU A 18 -2.51 -8.02 0.26
C GLU A 18 -3.52 -6.87 0.10
N ALA A 19 -3.26 -5.70 0.70
CA ALA A 19 -4.12 -4.53 0.52
C ALA A 19 -4.17 -4.08 -0.94
N VAL A 20 -3.02 -4.03 -1.62
CA VAL A 20 -2.93 -3.69 -3.05
C VAL A 20 -3.62 -4.75 -3.91
N ARG A 21 -3.46 -6.04 -3.59
CA ARG A 21 -4.08 -7.17 -4.31
C ARG A 21 -5.60 -7.07 -4.26
N GLN A 22 -6.19 -6.76 -3.09
CA GLN A 22 -7.64 -6.60 -2.98
C GLN A 22 -8.18 -5.47 -3.84
N VAL A 23 -7.45 -4.34 -3.93
CA VAL A 23 -7.86 -3.22 -4.80
C VAL A 23 -7.70 -3.59 -6.28
N LYS A 24 -6.61 -4.24 -6.67
CA LYS A 24 -6.40 -4.73 -8.04
C LYS A 24 -7.41 -5.80 -8.45
N ALA A 25 -7.93 -6.58 -7.49
CA ALA A 25 -9.02 -7.54 -7.69
C ALA A 25 -10.40 -6.88 -7.82
N GLY A 26 -10.49 -5.55 -7.85
CA GLY A 26 -11.72 -4.79 -8.08
C GLY A 26 -12.44 -4.34 -6.81
N ARG A 27 -11.90 -4.61 -5.63
CA ARG A 27 -12.51 -4.12 -4.38
C ARG A 27 -12.25 -2.63 -4.22
N ALA A 28 -13.27 -1.88 -3.81
CA ALA A 28 -13.13 -0.44 -3.59
C ALA A 28 -12.10 -0.14 -2.48
N ALA A 29 -11.18 0.80 -2.74
CA ALA A 29 -10.13 1.17 -1.78
C ALA A 29 -10.69 1.60 -0.41
N SER A 30 -11.85 2.26 -0.37
CA SER A 30 -12.53 2.64 0.87
C SER A 30 -12.96 1.43 1.72
N VAL A 31 -13.38 0.34 1.08
CA VAL A 31 -13.78 -0.89 1.78
C VAL A 31 -12.55 -1.57 2.39
N VAL A 32 -11.46 -1.66 1.62
CA VAL A 32 -10.19 -2.24 2.08
C VAL A 32 -9.61 -1.43 3.25
N THR A 33 -9.67 -0.10 3.20
CA THR A 33 -9.16 0.76 4.28
C THR A 33 -9.97 0.65 5.56
N ASN A 34 -11.29 0.52 5.46
CA ASN A 34 -12.17 0.31 6.61
C ASN A 34 -11.92 -1.06 7.26
N MET A 35 -11.70 -2.10 6.45
CA MET A 35 -11.39 -3.45 6.95
C MET A 35 -10.03 -3.52 7.64
N LEU A 36 -9.03 -2.85 7.07
CA LEU A 36 -7.63 -2.91 7.52
C LEU A 36 -7.25 -1.81 8.53
N GLY A 37 -8.16 -0.89 8.84
CA GLY A 37 -7.90 0.21 9.77
C GLY A 37 -6.77 1.15 9.33
N MET A 38 -6.58 1.34 8.02
CA MET A 38 -5.47 2.12 7.47
C MET A 38 -5.94 3.35 6.67
N PRO A 39 -5.11 4.40 6.51
CA PRO A 39 -5.47 5.57 5.72
C PRO A 39 -5.61 5.27 4.22
N LYS A 40 -6.69 5.77 3.59
CA LYS A 40 -6.93 5.63 2.14
C LYS A 40 -5.83 6.23 1.27
N ALA A 41 -5.22 7.33 1.72
CA ALA A 41 -4.09 7.95 1.02
C ALA A 41 -2.90 6.97 0.89
N SER A 42 -2.58 6.24 1.97
CA SER A 42 -1.49 5.26 1.97
C SER A 42 -1.76 4.11 1.00
N LEU A 43 -2.97 3.55 1.02
CA LEU A 43 -3.35 2.46 0.11
C LEU A 43 -3.30 2.91 -1.35
N THR A 44 -3.86 4.08 -1.65
CA THR A 44 -3.88 4.61 -3.03
C THR A 44 -2.46 4.88 -3.53
N ASN A 45 -1.58 5.37 -2.65
CA ASN A 45 -0.18 5.55 -2.98
C ASN A 45 0.46 4.22 -3.36
N TRP A 46 0.29 3.16 -2.56
CA TRP A 46 0.81 1.82 -2.82
C TRP A 46 0.23 1.14 -4.08
N VAL A 47 -1.03 1.42 -4.43
CA VAL A 47 -1.64 0.90 -5.67
C VAL A 47 -1.04 1.55 -6.90
N ARG A 48 -0.88 2.89 -6.89
CA ARG A 48 -0.28 3.64 -8.00
C ARG A 48 1.16 3.24 -8.23
N ALA A 49 1.89 3.25 -7.13
CA ALA A 49 3.15 2.61 -6.96
C ALA A 49 3.17 1.25 -7.70
N ALA A 50 2.41 0.25 -7.25
CA ALA A 50 2.42 -1.07 -7.84
C ALA A 50 1.93 -1.15 -9.30
N ALA A 51 1.45 -0.07 -9.89
CA ALA A 51 1.09 0.04 -11.31
C ALA A 51 2.20 0.70 -12.16
N SER A 52 3.14 1.41 -11.54
CA SER A 52 4.32 1.94 -12.22
C SER A 52 5.19 0.78 -12.74
N ILE A 53 5.62 0.88 -14.00
CA ILE A 53 6.44 -0.11 -14.73
C ILE A 53 7.66 -0.46 -13.87
N GLY A 54 7.66 -1.65 -13.26
CA GLY A 54 8.75 -2.15 -12.42
C GLY A 54 8.39 -2.61 -11.01
N GLY A 55 7.19 -2.33 -10.49
CA GLY A 55 6.58 -3.05 -9.35
C GLY A 55 7.38 -3.21 -8.04
N SER A 56 8.53 -2.57 -7.87
CA SER A 56 9.42 -2.77 -6.72
C SER A 56 9.14 -1.71 -5.65
N TRP A 57 8.55 -2.14 -4.53
CA TRP A 57 8.35 -1.37 -3.29
C TRP A 57 9.27 -1.86 -2.17
N GLU A 58 10.26 -2.70 -2.52
CA GLU A 58 11.30 -3.21 -1.64
C GLU A 58 12.40 -2.18 -1.40
#